data_AF-A0A090FBC9-F1
#
_entry.id   AF-A0A090FBC9-F1
#
_cell.length_a   1.000
_cell.length_b   1.000
_cell.length_c   1.000
_cell.angle_alpha   90.00
_cell.angle_beta   90.00
_cell.angle_gamma   90.00
#
_symmetry.space_group_name_H-M   'P 1'
#
loop_
_entity.id
_entity.type
_entity.pdbx_description
1 polymer ?
#
loop_
_entity_poly.entity_id
_entity_poly.type
_entity_poly.pdbx_seq_one_letter_code
_entity_poly.pdbx_strand_id
1 'polypeptide(L)'
;MQIDFPYVQQPSGKKHYRYRRKVPPFLRQALGKTEIIKPLGSSPAEVLRHYDRVHKEVEAEIKAAMRGKPKKVPEKTALEKYQWATRQIAEWGPMDEATADALADHLEETGQAELYQALVIPDDRKAPEPTLADAVKLYLKDKVEGTADETKKRQRVERVQAHVVKALGRGDPQIRSLTRADAREVRDHMLAEKPAPAPSTVHRYLNDLRAILNHAAKEKDDLRGWISPFNKLEVKKDTLAKEDRKPFTQGQLKAARTRVLGHASVDLQRIWRMLEQTGCRLAEVTGLMVEDVHLDGEFPYLDLKFHPHRRLKNAGSVRRVPLVGDALKAAKEAHGAAGKRSLLFPTYAREGGATAASQVLMKHVRKAVTDRKVTVHSLRHTLKDKLVKADVAEAVQNMILGHSSGAVSEAYGGPEARLEVATRAMRKALGAPDDDKGRERVFP
;
A
#
# COMPACT_ATOMS: atom_id res chain seq x y z
N MET A 1 -7.99 -46.82 26.85
CA MET A 1 -8.68 -45.54 27.05
C MET A 1 -9.00 -44.94 25.69
N GLN A 2 -10.27 -44.91 25.31
CA GLN A 2 -10.72 -44.20 24.11
C GLN A 2 -10.84 -42.72 24.50
N ILE A 3 -10.13 -41.84 23.79
CA ILE A 3 -10.16 -40.40 24.05
C ILE A 3 -11.32 -39.81 23.26
N ASP A 4 -12.41 -39.45 23.95
CA ASP A 4 -13.59 -38.84 23.35
C ASP A 4 -13.71 -37.38 23.78
N PHE A 5 -12.88 -36.53 23.20
CA PHE A 5 -12.91 -35.08 23.41
C PHE A 5 -13.08 -34.33 22.09
N PRO A 6 -13.92 -33.29 22.03
CA PRO A 6 -14.09 -32.47 20.84
C PRO A 6 -12.75 -31.93 20.31
N TYR A 7 -12.60 -31.94 18.98
CA TYR A 7 -11.44 -31.39 18.28
C TYR A 7 -10.10 -32.10 18.55
N VAL A 8 -10.06 -33.20 19.30
CA VAL A 8 -8.85 -34.00 19.47
C VAL A 8 -8.66 -34.93 18.28
N GLN A 9 -7.46 -34.94 17.70
CA GLN A 9 -7.10 -35.80 16.59
C GLN A 9 -5.73 -36.43 16.82
N GLN A 10 -5.61 -37.72 16.51
CA GLN A 10 -4.33 -38.39 16.34
C GLN A 10 -4.05 -38.53 14.83
N PRO A 11 -3.01 -37.87 14.28
CA PRO A 11 -2.65 -38.04 12.88
C PRO A 11 -2.23 -39.49 12.60
N SER A 12 -2.69 -40.05 11.47
CA SER A 12 -2.32 -41.41 11.05
C SER A 12 -0.79 -41.57 11.01
N GLY A 13 -0.29 -42.64 11.64
CA GLY A 13 1.14 -42.95 11.73
C GLY A 13 1.96 -42.11 12.73
N LYS A 14 1.35 -41.27 13.58
CA LYS A 14 2.07 -40.45 14.57
C LYS A 14 1.66 -40.76 16.03
N LYS A 15 2.65 -40.79 16.92
CA LYS A 15 2.47 -41.05 18.37
C LYS A 15 1.96 -39.85 19.18
N HIS A 16 1.55 -38.74 18.55
CA HIS A 16 1.10 -37.53 19.25
C HIS A 16 -0.33 -37.12 18.90
N TYR A 17 -1.00 -36.54 19.88
CA TYR A 17 -2.34 -35.97 19.80
C TYR A 17 -2.26 -34.45 19.60
N ARG A 18 -3.19 -33.93 18.81
CA ARG A 18 -3.34 -32.49 18.57
C ARG A 18 -4.80 -32.07 18.72
N TYR A 19 -5.00 -30.85 19.20
CA TYR A 19 -6.26 -30.14 19.12
C TYR A 19 -6.33 -29.47 17.73
N ARG A 20 -7.39 -29.73 16.96
CA ARG A 20 -7.61 -29.15 15.63
C ARG A 20 -9.02 -28.60 15.53
N ARG A 21 -9.14 -27.27 15.53
CA ARG A 21 -10.41 -26.56 15.36
C ARG A 21 -10.43 -25.77 14.07
N LYS A 22 -11.47 -25.96 13.24
CA LYS A 22 -11.67 -25.18 12.02
C LYS A 22 -12.09 -23.75 12.36
N VAL A 23 -11.47 -22.78 11.71
CA VAL A 23 -11.88 -21.37 11.86
C VAL A 23 -13.08 -21.11 10.94
N PRO A 24 -14.20 -20.57 11.48
CA PRO A 24 -15.35 -20.18 10.69
C PRO A 24 -14.96 -19.28 9.50
N PRO A 25 -15.53 -19.45 8.29
CA PRO A 25 -15.11 -18.72 7.09
C PRO A 25 -15.01 -17.20 7.26
N PHE A 26 -15.97 -16.59 7.97
CA PHE A 26 -16.03 -15.16 8.22
C PHE A 26 -14.93 -14.63 9.17
N LEU A 27 -14.26 -15.50 9.95
CA LEU A 27 -13.15 -15.11 10.85
C LEU A 27 -11.76 -15.37 10.26
N ARG A 28 -11.66 -16.04 9.10
CA ARG A 28 -10.36 -16.40 8.49
C ARG A 28 -9.54 -15.19 8.09
N GLN A 29 -10.19 -14.11 7.66
CA GLN A 29 -9.54 -12.85 7.32
C GLN A 29 -8.99 -12.15 8.57
N ALA A 30 -9.70 -12.22 9.70
CA ALA A 30 -9.30 -11.61 10.96
C ALA A 30 -8.17 -12.37 11.68
N LEU A 31 -8.23 -13.71 11.67
CA LEU A 31 -7.25 -14.59 12.34
C LEU A 31 -6.07 -15.00 11.44
N GLY A 32 -6.18 -14.79 10.12
CA GLY A 32 -5.12 -15.13 9.16
C GLY A 32 -4.85 -16.63 9.00
N LYS A 33 -5.74 -17.49 9.51
CA LYS A 33 -5.60 -18.96 9.53
C LYS A 33 -6.94 -19.62 9.21
N THR A 34 -6.89 -20.79 8.57
CA THR A 34 -8.06 -21.62 8.25
C THR A 34 -8.43 -22.60 9.36
N GLU A 35 -7.45 -22.95 10.19
CA GLU A 35 -7.57 -23.86 11.33
C GLU A 35 -6.58 -23.48 12.43
N ILE A 36 -6.95 -23.75 13.69
CA ILE A 36 -6.10 -23.59 14.86
C ILE A 36 -5.68 -24.98 15.31
N ILE A 37 -4.36 -25.22 15.30
CA ILE A 37 -3.75 -26.49 15.68
C ILE A 37 -2.85 -26.26 16.90
N LYS A 38 -3.06 -27.03 17.96
CA LYS A 38 -2.26 -26.99 19.19
C LYS A 38 -1.87 -28.41 19.60
N PRO A 39 -0.64 -28.66 20.07
CA PRO A 39 -0.23 -29.97 20.57
C PRO A 39 -0.94 -30.29 21.89
N LEU A 40 -1.35 -31.55 22.08
CA LEU A 40 -1.95 -32.04 23.33
C LEU A 40 -1.04 -33.01 24.10
N GLY A 41 -0.09 -33.66 23.42
CA GLY A 41 0.87 -34.59 24.03
C GLY A 41 1.00 -35.88 23.23
N SER A 42 1.72 -36.85 23.79
CA SER A 42 2.00 -38.17 23.20
C SER A 42 1.26 -39.32 23.89
N SER A 43 0.67 -39.06 25.06
CA SER A 43 -0.10 -40.05 25.82
C SER A 43 -1.53 -39.58 26.13
N PRO A 44 -2.48 -40.51 26.35
CA PRO A 44 -3.84 -40.15 26.79
C PRO A 44 -3.89 -39.34 28.10
N ALA A 45 -2.95 -39.59 29.02
CA ALA A 45 -2.86 -38.85 30.29
C ALA A 45 -2.44 -37.38 30.08
N GLU A 46 -1.53 -37.12 29.14
CA GLU A 46 -1.14 -35.74 28.78
C GLU A 46 -2.29 -34.99 28.09
N VAL A 47 -3.06 -35.68 27.24
CA VAL A 47 -4.23 -35.11 26.59
C VAL A 47 -5.25 -34.63 27.63
N LEU A 48 -5.57 -35.45 28.62
CA LEU A 48 -6.48 -35.08 29.73
C LEU A 48 -5.99 -33.84 30.50
N ARG A 49 -4.69 -33.76 30.79
CA ARG A 49 -4.11 -32.62 31.52
C ARG A 49 -4.10 -31.32 30.71
N HIS A 50 -3.92 -31.41 29.40
CA HIS A 50 -3.74 -30.23 28.55
C HIS A 50 -5.03 -29.77 27.85
N TYR A 51 -6.02 -30.65 27.70
CA TYR A 51 -7.22 -30.40 26.92
C TYR A 51 -7.96 -29.14 27.38
N ASP A 52 -8.31 -29.03 28.66
CA ASP A 52 -9.11 -27.91 29.16
C ASP A 52 -8.44 -26.55 28.96
N ARG A 53 -7.12 -26.48 29.19
CA ARG A 53 -6.34 -25.27 28.97
C ARG A 53 -6.33 -24.88 27.50
N VAL A 54 -6.02 -25.84 26.63
CA VAL A 54 -5.92 -25.60 25.17
C VAL A 54 -7.30 -25.28 24.58
N HIS A 55 -8.35 -25.98 25.02
CA HIS A 55 -9.72 -25.72 24.58
C HIS A 55 -10.16 -24.31 24.99
N LYS A 56 -9.98 -23.91 26.26
CA LYS A 56 -10.29 -22.55 26.73
C LYS A 56 -9.49 -21.49 25.97
N GLU A 57 -8.21 -21.72 25.70
CA GLU A 57 -7.37 -20.79 24.94
C GLU A 57 -7.91 -20.59 23.51
N VAL A 58 -8.23 -21.68 22.81
CA VAL A 58 -8.72 -21.62 21.43
C VAL A 58 -10.15 -21.06 21.36
N GLU A 59 -11.03 -21.38 22.30
CA GLU A 59 -12.36 -20.75 22.41
C GLU A 59 -12.25 -19.25 22.68
N ALA A 60 -11.32 -18.82 23.54
CA ALA A 60 -11.07 -17.41 23.79
C ALA A 60 -10.52 -16.68 22.55
N GLU A 61 -9.62 -17.32 21.78
CA GLU A 61 -9.10 -16.78 20.52
C GLU A 61 -10.22 -16.57 19.48
N ILE A 62 -11.14 -17.53 19.34
CA ILE A 62 -12.30 -17.40 18.43
C ILE A 62 -13.29 -16.36 18.94
N LYS A 63 -13.60 -16.34 20.24
CA LYS A 63 -14.53 -15.36 20.85
C LYS A 63 -13.98 -13.93 20.75
N ALA A 64 -12.66 -13.75 20.92
CA ALA A 64 -11.99 -12.46 20.72
C ALA A 64 -12.03 -12.02 19.25
N ALA A 65 -11.85 -12.95 18.30
CA ALA A 65 -12.00 -12.65 16.88
C ALA A 65 -13.44 -12.29 16.48
N MET A 66 -14.46 -12.95 17.07
CA MET A 66 -15.88 -12.65 16.85
C MET A 66 -16.30 -11.28 17.38
N ARG A 67 -15.70 -10.83 18.48
CA ARG A 67 -15.93 -9.48 19.03
C ARG A 67 -15.31 -8.37 18.16
N GLY A 68 -14.48 -8.73 17.18
CA GLY A 68 -13.56 -7.81 16.52
C GLY A 68 -12.47 -7.36 17.49
N LYS A 69 -11.33 -6.87 16.98
CA LYS A 69 -10.53 -5.98 17.82
C LYS A 69 -11.47 -4.83 18.18
N PRO A 70 -11.65 -4.46 19.46
CA PRO A 70 -12.34 -3.22 19.75
C PRO A 70 -11.67 -2.16 18.88
N LYS A 71 -12.45 -1.49 18.02
CA LYS A 71 -11.98 -0.25 17.41
C LYS A 71 -11.57 0.56 18.64
N LYS A 72 -10.27 0.74 18.85
CA LYS A 72 -9.76 1.60 19.90
C LYS A 72 -10.41 2.93 19.54
N VAL A 73 -11.48 3.31 20.23
CA VAL A 73 -12.13 4.59 19.97
C VAL A 73 -10.99 5.58 20.20
N PRO A 74 -10.55 6.31 19.16
CA PRO A 74 -9.42 7.20 19.33
C PRO A 74 -9.83 8.18 20.43
N GLU A 75 -9.06 8.18 21.52
CA GLU A 75 -9.33 9.02 22.66
C GLU A 75 -9.39 10.47 22.17
N LYS A 76 -10.44 11.20 22.56
CA LYS A 76 -10.62 12.60 22.14
C LYS A 76 -9.43 13.42 22.63
N THR A 77 -8.86 14.27 21.77
CA THR A 77 -7.82 15.22 22.21
C THR A 77 -8.41 16.24 23.18
N ALA A 78 -7.55 16.98 23.89
CA ALA A 78 -8.00 18.08 24.74
C ALA A 78 -8.83 19.12 23.96
N LEU A 79 -8.45 19.42 22.72
CA LEU A 79 -9.21 20.32 21.86
C LEU A 79 -10.57 19.73 21.45
N GLU A 80 -10.65 18.45 21.08
CA GLU A 80 -11.92 17.78 20.74
C GLU A 80 -12.87 17.69 21.95
N LYS A 81 -12.31 17.45 23.14
CA LYS A 81 -13.03 17.45 24.41
C LYS A 81 -13.62 18.82 24.72
N TYR A 82 -12.81 19.88 24.61
CA TYR A 82 -13.24 21.26 24.76
C TYR A 82 -14.37 21.61 23.76
N GLN A 83 -14.15 21.36 22.47
CA GLN A 83 -15.12 21.67 21.42
C GLN A 83 -16.44 20.92 21.59
N TRP A 84 -16.38 19.65 22.01
CA TRP A 84 -17.57 18.89 22.32
C TRP A 84 -18.33 19.50 23.50
N ALA A 85 -17.66 19.78 24.61
CA ALA A 85 -18.30 20.34 25.80
C ALA A 85 -18.94 21.71 25.53
N THR A 86 -18.21 22.62 24.87
CA THR A 86 -18.73 23.95 24.50
C THR A 86 -19.96 23.85 23.59
N ARG A 87 -19.95 22.91 22.63
CA ARG A 87 -21.10 22.68 21.76
C ARG A 87 -22.32 22.12 22.52
N GLN A 88 -22.10 21.19 23.47
CA GLN A 88 -23.20 20.64 24.26
C GLN A 88 -23.87 21.71 25.13
N ILE A 89 -23.09 22.60 25.74
CA ILE A 89 -23.66 23.72 26.51
C ILE A 89 -24.43 24.68 25.60
N ALA A 90 -23.89 25.01 24.42
CA ALA A 90 -24.61 25.83 23.46
C ALA A 90 -25.92 25.18 22.99
N GLU A 91 -25.97 23.84 22.88
CA GLU A 91 -27.18 23.08 22.55
C GLU A 91 -28.21 23.08 23.70
N TRP A 92 -27.77 23.16 24.97
CA TRP A 92 -28.67 23.30 26.13
C TRP A 92 -29.35 24.67 26.20
N GLY A 93 -28.76 25.69 25.57
CA GLY A 93 -29.31 27.04 25.52
C GLY A 93 -29.09 27.85 26.81
N PRO A 94 -29.61 29.09 26.86
CA PRO A 94 -29.48 29.93 28.04
C PRO A 94 -30.25 29.33 29.22
N MET A 95 -29.63 29.33 30.38
CA MET A 95 -30.19 28.84 31.64
C MET A 95 -30.02 29.89 32.73
N ASP A 96 -30.89 29.87 33.73
CA ASP A 96 -30.73 30.73 34.91
C ASP A 96 -29.65 30.18 35.85
N GLU A 97 -29.21 31.01 36.80
CA GLU A 97 -28.11 30.70 37.73
C GLU A 97 -28.42 29.43 38.56
N ALA A 98 -29.66 29.29 39.05
CA ALA A 98 -30.09 28.12 39.82
C ALA A 98 -30.04 26.81 39.00
N THR A 99 -30.43 26.85 37.73
CA THR A 99 -30.35 25.69 36.83
C THR A 99 -28.90 25.36 36.48
N ALA A 100 -28.06 26.38 36.28
CA ALA A 100 -26.63 26.19 36.01
C ALA A 100 -25.91 25.53 37.21
N ASP A 101 -26.18 26.00 38.43
CA ASP A 101 -25.60 25.46 39.65
C ASP A 101 -26.01 24.00 39.89
N ALA A 102 -27.32 23.70 39.77
CA ALA A 102 -27.81 22.33 39.92
C ALA A 102 -27.24 21.37 38.87
N LEU A 103 -27.01 21.86 37.65
CA LEU A 103 -26.37 21.06 36.59
C LEU A 103 -24.87 20.91 36.83
N ALA A 104 -24.19 21.91 37.37
CA ALA A 104 -22.78 21.82 37.73
C ALA A 104 -22.56 20.74 38.80
N ASP A 105 -23.33 20.76 39.89
CA ASP A 105 -23.27 19.74 40.94
C ASP A 105 -23.47 18.32 40.35
N HIS A 106 -24.47 18.16 39.47
CA HIS A 106 -24.73 16.89 38.81
C HIS A 106 -23.57 16.43 37.91
N LEU A 107 -22.95 17.34 37.17
CA LEU A 107 -21.82 17.04 36.29
C LEU A 107 -20.56 16.68 37.09
N GLU A 108 -20.35 17.28 38.26
CA GLU A 108 -19.28 16.94 39.18
C GLU A 108 -19.49 15.55 39.78
N GLU A 109 -20.69 15.26 40.30
CA GLU A 109 -21.06 13.96 40.87
C GLU A 109 -20.94 12.81 39.86
N THR A 110 -21.31 13.07 38.61
CA THR A 110 -21.23 12.08 37.52
C THR A 110 -19.85 11.99 36.86
N GLY A 111 -18.89 12.79 37.31
CA GLY A 111 -17.51 12.78 36.82
C GLY A 111 -17.34 13.33 35.40
N GLN A 112 -18.25 14.19 34.94
CA GLN A 112 -18.23 14.82 33.61
C GLN A 112 -17.42 16.12 33.62
N ALA A 113 -16.13 16.01 33.97
CA ALA A 113 -15.23 17.13 34.20
C ALA A 113 -15.18 18.13 33.04
N GLU A 114 -15.20 17.67 31.78
CA GLU A 114 -15.13 18.56 30.62
C GLU A 114 -16.37 19.44 30.44
N LEU A 115 -17.56 18.93 30.79
CA LEU A 115 -18.84 19.67 30.75
C LEU A 115 -18.97 20.59 31.95
N TYR A 116 -18.62 20.08 33.14
CA TYR A 116 -18.56 20.89 34.36
C TYR A 116 -17.70 22.14 34.16
N GLN A 117 -16.46 21.95 33.70
CA GLN A 117 -15.55 23.07 33.43
C GLN A 117 -16.07 24.03 32.35
N ALA A 118 -16.82 23.51 31.37
CA ALA A 118 -17.38 24.34 30.31
C ALA A 118 -18.57 25.20 30.80
N LEU A 119 -19.28 24.75 31.83
CA LEU A 119 -20.46 25.40 32.39
C LEU A 119 -20.10 26.44 33.44
N VAL A 120 -19.17 26.12 34.34
CA VAL A 120 -18.83 26.95 35.51
C VAL A 120 -17.92 28.13 35.16
N ILE A 121 -17.08 28.01 34.11
CA ILE A 121 -16.10 29.05 33.74
C ILE A 121 -16.16 29.33 32.22
N PRO A 122 -17.19 30.05 31.72
CA PRO A 122 -17.36 30.27 30.28
C PRO A 122 -16.34 31.26 29.69
N ASP A 123 -16.11 32.39 30.35
CA ASP A 123 -15.39 33.55 29.78
C ASP A 123 -13.86 33.48 29.88
N ASP A 124 -13.31 32.82 30.91
CA ASP A 124 -11.85 32.65 31.08
C ASP A 124 -11.28 31.43 30.35
N ARG A 125 -12.12 30.69 29.61
CA ARG A 125 -11.72 29.42 28.99
C ARG A 125 -10.96 29.66 27.70
N LYS A 126 -9.65 29.91 27.80
CA LYS A 126 -8.76 29.90 26.63
C LYS A 126 -8.81 28.52 25.97
N ALA A 127 -9.26 28.47 24.71
CA ALA A 127 -9.31 27.23 23.95
C ALA A 127 -7.92 26.54 23.95
N PRO A 128 -7.85 25.21 24.16
CA PRO A 128 -6.59 24.49 24.11
C PRO A 128 -5.91 24.72 22.76
N GLU A 129 -4.61 25.04 22.76
CA GLU A 129 -3.91 25.25 21.49
C GLU A 129 -3.84 23.94 20.67
N PRO A 130 -4.09 24.00 19.34
CA PRO A 130 -4.04 22.82 18.49
C PRO A 130 -2.70 22.08 18.56
N THR A 131 -2.74 20.76 18.70
CA THR A 131 -1.56 19.89 18.79
C THR A 131 -1.28 19.13 17.50
N LEU A 132 -0.11 18.48 17.42
CA LEU A 132 0.21 17.59 16.31
C LEU A 132 -0.82 16.45 16.17
N ALA A 133 -1.31 15.88 17.28
CA ALA A 133 -2.37 14.87 17.22
C ALA A 133 -3.66 15.41 16.60
N ASP A 134 -4.05 16.66 16.89
CA ASP A 134 -5.21 17.30 16.26
C ASP A 134 -5.03 17.42 14.74
N ALA A 135 -3.86 17.89 14.30
CA ALA A 135 -3.53 17.98 12.88
C ALA A 135 -3.53 16.61 12.19
N VAL A 136 -3.00 15.58 12.85
CA VAL A 136 -2.99 14.21 12.33
C VAL A 136 -4.42 13.68 12.17
N LYS A 137 -5.27 13.82 13.19
CA LYS A 137 -6.67 13.39 13.14
C LYS A 137 -7.43 14.08 12.01
N LEU A 138 -7.29 15.41 11.92
CA LEU A 138 -7.91 16.20 10.86
C LEU A 138 -7.44 15.74 9.47
N TYR A 139 -6.13 15.55 9.27
CA TYR A 139 -5.58 15.08 8.01
C TYR A 139 -6.05 13.67 7.65
N LEU A 140 -6.15 12.76 8.63
CA LEU A 140 -6.63 11.41 8.41
C LEU A 140 -8.11 11.43 7.95
N LYS A 141 -8.95 12.19 8.65
CA LYS A 141 -10.36 12.38 8.31
C LYS A 141 -10.54 12.94 6.89
N ASP A 142 -9.84 14.03 6.57
CA ASP A 142 -10.12 14.78 5.34
C ASP A 142 -9.41 14.21 4.10
N LYS A 143 -8.24 13.59 4.26
CA LYS A 143 -7.36 13.19 3.13
C LYS A 143 -7.10 11.69 3.02
N VAL A 144 -7.46 10.90 4.04
CA VAL A 144 -7.09 9.47 4.10
C VAL A 144 -8.30 8.56 4.20
N GLU A 145 -9.30 8.91 5.01
CA GLU A 145 -10.55 8.14 5.13
C GLU A 145 -11.28 8.05 3.79
N GLY A 146 -11.84 6.87 3.52
CA GLY A 146 -12.52 6.59 2.25
C GLY A 146 -11.57 6.42 1.05
N THR A 147 -10.26 6.55 1.23
CA THR A 147 -9.29 6.29 0.15
C THR A 147 -8.94 4.81 0.07
N ALA A 148 -8.73 4.27 -1.13
CA ALA A 148 -8.40 2.86 -1.34
C ALA A 148 -7.11 2.38 -0.61
N ASP A 149 -6.22 3.29 -0.22
CA ASP A 149 -4.99 3.00 0.54
C ASP A 149 -5.06 3.48 1.99
N GLU A 150 -6.28 3.67 2.54
CA GLU A 150 -6.52 4.23 3.87
C GLU A 150 -5.62 3.59 4.92
N THR A 151 -5.65 2.26 5.04
CA THR A 151 -4.85 1.52 6.03
C THR A 151 -3.35 1.83 5.94
N LYS A 152 -2.78 1.83 4.73
CA LYS A 152 -1.34 2.07 4.52
C LYS A 152 -0.95 3.51 4.76
N LYS A 153 -1.81 4.46 4.34
CA LYS A 153 -1.59 5.88 4.57
C LYS A 153 -1.71 6.20 6.06
N ARG A 154 -2.74 5.70 6.73
CA ARG A 154 -2.96 5.85 8.18
C ARG A 154 -1.77 5.36 8.98
N GLN A 155 -1.33 4.12 8.76
CA GLN A 155 -0.14 3.56 9.42
C GLN A 155 1.13 4.39 9.18
N ARG A 156 1.27 5.01 8.01
CA ARG A 156 2.43 5.86 7.71
C ARG A 156 2.36 7.19 8.46
N VAL A 157 1.19 7.84 8.48
CA VAL A 157 0.94 9.08 9.21
C VAL A 157 1.14 8.88 10.72
N GLU A 158 0.57 7.82 11.28
CA GLU A 158 0.74 7.46 12.70
C GLU A 158 2.22 7.23 13.05
N ARG A 159 2.98 6.58 12.15
CA ARG A 159 4.43 6.40 12.34
C ARG A 159 5.18 7.72 12.32
N VAL A 160 4.82 8.63 11.41
CA VAL A 160 5.40 9.97 11.35
C VAL A 160 5.16 10.73 12.65
N GLN A 161 3.93 10.70 13.17
CA GLN A 161 3.60 11.29 14.47
C GLN A 161 4.46 10.69 15.59
N ALA A 162 4.58 9.36 15.64
CA ALA A 162 5.39 8.67 16.65
C ALA A 162 6.86 9.09 16.62
N HIS A 163 7.45 9.28 15.43
CA HIS A 163 8.82 9.79 15.33
C HIS A 163 8.95 11.22 15.88
N VAL A 164 7.95 12.10 15.68
CA VAL A 164 7.98 13.46 16.21
C VAL A 164 7.92 13.44 17.74
N VAL A 165 6.95 12.73 18.30
CA VAL A 165 6.77 12.62 19.76
C VAL A 165 8.03 12.04 20.42
N LYS A 166 8.61 11.00 19.81
CA LYS A 166 9.82 10.35 20.31
C LYS A 166 11.06 11.25 20.20
N ALA A 167 11.19 12.00 19.10
CA ALA A 167 12.33 12.89 18.90
C ALA A 167 12.34 14.05 19.90
N LEU A 168 11.19 14.70 20.11
CA LEU A 168 11.11 15.88 20.97
C LEU A 168 11.04 15.56 22.47
N GLY A 169 10.69 14.32 22.84
CA GLY A 169 10.73 13.84 24.23
C GLY A 169 9.74 14.53 25.20
N ARG A 170 8.93 15.49 24.74
CA ARG A 170 8.03 16.32 25.56
C ARG A 170 6.54 16.02 25.35
N GLY A 171 6.21 14.85 24.84
CA GLY A 171 4.83 14.46 24.52
C GLY A 171 4.34 14.99 23.17
N ASP A 172 3.02 15.13 23.01
CA ASP A 172 2.40 15.64 21.79
C ASP A 172 2.53 17.17 21.72
N PRO A 173 3.32 17.72 20.76
CA PRO A 173 3.63 19.14 20.76
C PRO A 173 2.46 19.98 20.25
N GLN A 174 2.26 21.16 20.85
CA GLN A 174 1.44 22.22 20.26
C GLN A 174 2.02 22.66 18.92
N ILE A 175 1.17 22.92 17.94
CA ILE A 175 1.62 23.25 16.58
C ILE A 175 2.42 24.56 16.58
N ARG A 176 1.95 25.58 17.31
CA ARG A 176 2.59 26.90 17.38
C ARG A 176 3.94 26.89 18.11
N SER A 177 4.18 25.94 19.01
CA SER A 177 5.45 25.85 19.73
C SER A 177 6.55 25.14 18.93
N LEU A 178 6.23 24.54 17.79
CA LEU A 178 7.22 23.91 16.93
C LEU A 178 8.17 24.95 16.34
N THR A 179 9.47 24.70 16.50
CA THR A 179 10.54 25.55 15.98
C THR A 179 11.31 24.90 14.84
N ARG A 180 12.20 25.68 14.18
CA ARG A 180 13.12 25.12 13.18
C ARG A 180 14.16 24.19 13.83
N ALA A 181 14.50 24.40 15.10
CA ALA A 181 15.38 23.51 15.85
C ALA A 181 14.70 22.15 16.05
N ASP A 182 13.44 22.14 16.50
CA ASP A 182 12.62 20.94 16.65
C ASP A 182 12.52 20.16 15.33
N ALA A 183 12.31 20.87 14.21
CA ALA A 183 12.24 20.24 12.91
C ALA A 183 13.55 19.53 12.50
N ARG A 184 14.71 20.13 12.84
CA ARG A 184 16.03 19.53 12.61
C ARG A 184 16.24 18.33 13.54
N GLU A 185 15.86 18.44 14.80
CA GLU A 185 15.92 17.36 15.78
C GLU A 185 15.10 16.14 15.34
N VAL A 186 13.85 16.35 14.89
CA VAL A 186 13.01 15.28 14.34
C VAL A 186 13.69 14.59 13.14
N ARG A 187 14.25 15.35 12.20
CA ARG A 187 14.95 14.79 11.05
C ARG A 187 16.18 13.98 11.50
N ASP A 188 16.98 14.54 12.39
CA ASP A 188 18.24 13.94 12.83
C ASP A 188 17.96 12.69 13.68
N HIS A 189 16.91 12.70 14.50
CA HIS A 189 16.38 11.53 15.19
C HIS A 189 15.98 10.42 14.21
N MET A 190 15.20 10.75 13.17
CA MET A 190 14.82 9.77 12.14
C MET A 190 16.02 9.21 11.38
N LEU A 191 17.11 9.97 11.21
CA LEU A 191 18.33 9.49 10.56
C LEU A 191 19.21 8.65 11.49
N ALA A 192 19.13 8.88 12.80
CA ALA A 192 19.94 8.21 13.82
C ALA A 192 19.27 6.99 14.47
N GLU A 193 17.96 6.82 14.32
CA GLU A 193 17.20 5.70 14.88
C GLU A 193 17.77 4.34 14.44
N LYS A 194 17.60 3.28 15.24
CA LYS A 194 18.06 1.92 14.89
C LYS A 194 16.90 0.92 14.88
N PRO A 195 16.64 0.23 13.75
CA PRO A 195 17.30 0.39 12.45
C PRO A 195 16.93 1.73 11.78
N ALA A 196 17.92 2.41 11.20
CA ALA A 196 17.71 3.72 10.59
C ALA A 196 16.88 3.62 9.30
N PRO A 197 15.79 4.38 9.18
CA PRO A 197 15.15 4.62 7.90
C PRO A 197 16.14 5.14 6.85
N ALA A 198 16.00 4.67 5.61
CA ALA A 198 16.78 5.21 4.50
C ALA A 198 16.50 6.72 4.31
N PRO A 199 17.46 7.53 3.83
CA PRO A 199 17.26 8.97 3.61
C PRO A 199 16.05 9.31 2.73
N SER A 200 15.76 8.47 1.73
CA SER A 200 14.56 8.57 0.89
C SER A 200 13.24 8.38 1.68
N THR A 201 13.27 7.52 2.69
CA THR A 201 12.14 7.29 3.59
C THR A 201 11.97 8.46 4.56
N VAL A 202 13.06 8.98 5.13
CA VAL A 202 13.02 10.21 5.96
C VAL A 202 12.47 11.38 5.16
N HIS A 203 12.94 11.58 3.92
CA HIS A 203 12.42 12.63 3.05
C HIS A 203 10.91 12.49 2.81
N ARG A 204 10.42 11.25 2.59
CA ARG A 204 8.98 10.98 2.46
C ARG A 204 8.22 11.30 3.75
N TYR A 205 8.74 10.91 4.91
CA TYR A 205 8.13 11.21 6.21
C TYR A 205 8.05 12.71 6.49
N LEU A 206 9.09 13.47 6.15
CA LEU A 206 9.06 14.93 6.22
C LEU A 206 8.02 15.54 5.26
N ASN A 207 7.82 14.97 4.07
CA ASN A 207 6.76 15.40 3.16
C ASN A 207 5.36 15.10 3.71
N ASP A 208 5.15 13.93 4.31
CA ASP A 208 3.89 13.61 4.99
C ASP A 208 3.65 14.61 6.15
N LEU A 209 4.68 14.93 6.94
CA LEU A 209 4.57 15.89 8.06
C LEU A 209 4.24 17.31 7.58
N ARG A 210 4.85 17.77 6.48
CA ARG A 210 4.48 19.04 5.84
C ARG A 210 3.02 19.05 5.39
N ALA A 211 2.57 17.96 4.77
CA ALA A 211 1.19 17.87 4.30
C ALA A 211 0.19 17.94 5.47
N ILE A 212 0.49 17.25 6.58
CA ILE A 212 -0.31 17.27 7.80
C ILE A 212 -0.37 18.69 8.39
N LEU A 213 0.78 19.32 8.63
CA LEU A 213 0.87 20.62 9.28
C LEU A 213 0.32 21.76 8.41
N ASN A 214 0.59 21.74 7.10
CA ASN A 214 0.07 22.76 6.19
C ASN A 214 -1.44 22.60 5.96
N HIS A 215 -1.99 21.37 6.01
CA HIS A 215 -3.43 21.15 5.99
C HIS A 215 -4.07 21.73 7.27
N ALA A 216 -3.51 21.46 8.44
CA ALA A 216 -4.00 22.04 9.69
C ALA A 216 -3.94 23.58 9.68
N ALA A 217 -2.84 24.17 9.19
CA ALA A 217 -2.69 25.63 9.07
C ALA A 217 -3.69 26.28 8.11
N LYS A 218 -4.19 25.52 7.14
CA LYS A 218 -5.19 25.99 6.17
C LYS A 218 -6.61 25.93 6.73
N GLU A 219 -6.95 24.85 7.44
CA GLU A 219 -8.33 24.56 7.86
C GLU A 219 -8.66 25.06 9.28
N LYS A 220 -7.67 25.49 10.06
CA LYS A 220 -7.87 26.03 11.42
C LYS A 220 -7.56 27.53 11.44
N ASP A 221 -8.56 28.35 11.75
CA ASP A 221 -8.41 29.81 11.84
C ASP A 221 -7.34 30.22 12.87
N ASP A 222 -7.23 29.50 13.98
CA ASP A 222 -6.21 29.71 15.01
C ASP A 222 -4.77 29.49 14.52
N LEU A 223 -4.58 28.92 13.33
CA LEU A 223 -3.28 28.70 12.70
C LEU A 223 -3.09 29.54 11.42
N ARG A 224 -4.03 30.45 11.12
CA ARG A 224 -3.96 31.29 9.93
C ARG A 224 -2.67 32.11 9.93
N GLY A 225 -1.95 32.08 8.81
CA GLY A 225 -0.67 32.77 8.64
C GLY A 225 0.51 32.08 9.34
N TRP A 226 0.31 31.00 10.11
CA TRP A 226 1.40 30.22 10.67
C TRP A 226 2.13 29.45 9.58
N ILE A 227 3.46 29.49 9.61
CA ILE A 227 4.32 28.82 8.62
C ILE A 227 5.01 27.65 9.31
N SER A 228 4.81 26.44 8.77
CA SER A 228 5.43 25.24 9.32
C SER A 228 6.97 25.32 9.29
N PRO A 229 7.67 25.08 10.42
CA PRO A 229 9.13 25.00 10.47
C PRO A 229 9.72 23.84 9.68
N PHE A 230 8.88 22.86 9.29
CA PHE A 230 9.28 21.72 8.46
C PHE A 230 9.34 22.07 6.96
N ASN A 231 8.77 23.20 6.55
CA ASN A 231 8.83 23.67 5.16
C ASN A 231 10.29 23.93 4.76
N LYS A 232 10.66 23.52 3.54
CA LYS A 232 12.04 23.64 3.01
C LYS A 232 13.12 23.03 3.95
N LEU A 233 12.77 22.03 4.77
CA LEU A 233 13.77 21.28 5.54
C LEU A 233 14.45 20.25 4.63
N GLU A 234 15.74 20.43 4.40
CA GLU A 234 16.47 19.51 3.52
C GLU A 234 17.02 18.31 4.29
N VAL A 235 17.03 17.18 3.58
CA VAL A 235 17.80 15.99 3.92
C VAL A 235 18.94 15.97 2.91
N LYS A 236 20.20 16.08 3.38
CA LYS A 236 21.38 16.11 2.50
C LYS A 236 21.30 14.95 1.51
N LYS A 237 21.26 15.30 0.21
CA LYS A 237 20.96 14.38 -0.88
C LYS A 237 22.15 13.51 -1.32
N ASP A 238 23.33 13.65 -0.69
CA ASP A 238 24.57 12.97 -1.12
C ASP A 238 24.47 11.44 -1.18
N THR A 239 23.45 10.85 -0.56
CA THR A 239 23.16 9.41 -0.57
C THR A 239 21.96 9.00 -1.45
N LEU A 240 21.18 9.93 -2.00
CA LEU A 240 20.06 9.59 -2.91
C LEU A 240 20.53 9.17 -4.30
N ALA A 241 21.76 9.50 -4.69
CA ALA A 241 22.33 9.18 -6.00
C ALA A 241 22.78 7.71 -6.19
N LYS A 242 22.51 6.79 -5.25
CA LYS A 242 22.96 5.38 -5.35
C LYS A 242 21.90 4.31 -5.10
N GLU A 243 20.62 4.65 -4.97
CA GLU A 243 19.53 3.65 -4.90
C GLU A 243 18.77 3.45 -6.21
N ASP A 244 19.21 4.08 -7.31
CA ASP A 244 18.60 3.79 -8.61
C ASP A 244 18.86 2.33 -8.99
N ARG A 245 17.74 1.62 -9.15
CA ARG A 245 17.73 0.23 -9.58
C ARG A 245 18.45 0.15 -10.91
N LYS A 246 19.46 -0.71 -10.98
CA LYS A 246 20.18 -0.91 -12.23
C LYS A 246 19.33 -1.76 -13.18
N PRO A 247 19.37 -1.48 -14.50
CA PRO A 247 18.87 -2.41 -15.50
C PRO A 247 19.64 -3.73 -15.43
N PHE A 248 19.02 -4.83 -15.86
CA PHE A 248 19.74 -6.09 -16.05
C PHE A 248 20.80 -5.94 -17.14
N THR A 249 21.99 -6.51 -16.90
CA THR A 249 22.91 -6.81 -18.01
C THR A 249 22.36 -7.99 -18.84
N GLN A 250 22.84 -8.16 -20.07
CA GLN A 250 22.38 -9.25 -20.94
C GLN A 250 22.60 -10.64 -20.30
N GLY A 251 23.75 -10.86 -19.66
CA GLY A 251 24.06 -12.11 -18.95
C GLY A 251 23.15 -12.33 -17.74
N GLN A 252 22.92 -11.30 -16.92
CA GLN A 252 22.01 -11.37 -15.76
C GLN A 252 20.57 -11.64 -16.20
N LEU A 253 20.10 -10.98 -17.26
CA LEU A 253 18.75 -11.18 -17.80
C LEU A 253 18.58 -12.61 -18.28
N LYS A 254 19.54 -13.13 -19.06
CA LYS A 254 19.52 -14.52 -19.55
C LYS A 254 19.47 -15.52 -18.39
N ALA A 255 20.34 -15.37 -17.40
CA ALA A 255 20.38 -16.26 -16.23
C ALA A 255 19.09 -16.20 -15.40
N ALA A 256 18.57 -14.99 -15.14
CA ALA A 256 17.32 -14.81 -14.40
C ALA A 256 16.14 -15.41 -15.17
N ARG A 257 16.07 -15.18 -16.48
CA ARG A 257 15.03 -15.74 -17.36
C ARG A 257 15.07 -17.26 -17.35
N THR A 258 16.23 -17.90 -17.54
CA THR A 258 16.36 -19.37 -17.46
C THR A 258 15.89 -19.89 -16.11
N ARG A 259 16.28 -19.24 -15.00
CA ARG A 259 15.88 -19.64 -13.66
C ARG A 259 14.38 -19.51 -13.40
N VAL A 260 13.73 -18.48 -13.93
CA VAL A 260 12.30 -18.27 -13.79
C VAL A 260 11.52 -19.28 -14.63
N LEU A 261 11.87 -19.43 -15.91
CA LEU A 261 11.18 -20.36 -16.82
C LEU A 261 11.37 -21.83 -16.43
N GLY A 262 12.49 -22.20 -15.83
CA GLY A 262 12.73 -23.58 -15.39
C GLY A 262 12.12 -23.96 -14.03
N HIS A 263 11.73 -23.00 -13.19
CA HIS A 263 11.38 -23.31 -11.78
C HIS A 263 10.22 -22.52 -11.17
N ALA A 264 9.77 -21.42 -11.78
CA ALA A 264 8.61 -20.67 -11.27
C ALA A 264 7.30 -21.34 -11.72
N SER A 265 6.18 -21.01 -11.08
CA SER A 265 4.86 -21.46 -11.55
C SER A 265 4.56 -20.91 -12.95
N VAL A 266 3.74 -21.62 -13.72
CA VAL A 266 3.39 -21.26 -15.10
C VAL A 266 2.89 -19.80 -15.21
N ASP A 267 2.04 -19.36 -14.28
CA ASP A 267 1.58 -17.96 -14.23
C ASP A 267 2.74 -16.97 -14.08
N LEU A 268 3.70 -17.25 -13.17
CA LEU A 268 4.86 -16.37 -12.96
C LEU A 268 5.82 -16.37 -14.15
N GLN A 269 5.92 -17.49 -14.87
CA GLN A 269 6.69 -17.56 -16.12
C GLN A 269 6.07 -16.65 -17.18
N ARG A 270 4.75 -16.70 -17.37
CA ARG A 270 4.01 -15.81 -18.29
C ARG A 270 4.13 -14.35 -17.88
N ILE A 271 3.94 -14.04 -16.58
CA ILE A 271 4.10 -12.69 -16.03
C ILE A 271 5.52 -12.16 -16.31
N TRP A 272 6.56 -12.96 -16.07
CA TRP A 272 7.94 -12.55 -16.35
C TRP A 272 8.15 -12.19 -17.82
N ARG A 273 7.73 -13.07 -18.74
CA ARG A 273 7.85 -12.87 -20.20
C ARG A 273 7.15 -11.59 -20.66
N MET A 274 5.95 -11.34 -20.15
CA MET A 274 5.22 -10.11 -20.42
C MET A 274 5.96 -8.88 -19.87
N LEU A 275 6.42 -8.89 -18.62
CA LEU A 275 7.13 -7.75 -18.01
C LEU A 275 8.43 -7.40 -18.73
N GLU A 276 9.19 -8.42 -19.14
CA GLU A 276 10.49 -8.26 -19.79
C GLU A 276 10.39 -7.47 -21.10
N GLN A 277 9.32 -7.68 -21.86
CA GLN A 277 9.16 -7.09 -23.19
C GLN A 277 8.19 -5.92 -23.23
N THR A 278 7.20 -5.84 -22.33
CA THR A 278 6.23 -4.72 -22.31
C THR A 278 6.66 -3.55 -21.43
N GLY A 279 7.56 -3.79 -20.46
CA GLY A 279 7.97 -2.79 -19.48
C GLY A 279 6.84 -2.34 -18.54
N CYS A 280 5.71 -3.04 -18.54
CA CYS A 280 4.62 -2.82 -17.61
C CYS A 280 5.09 -2.94 -16.16
N ARG A 281 4.40 -2.26 -15.24
CA ARG A 281 4.63 -2.49 -13.81
C ARG A 281 4.10 -3.87 -13.45
N LEU A 282 4.71 -4.53 -12.45
CA LEU A 282 4.26 -5.85 -12.00
C LEU A 282 2.76 -5.88 -11.67
N ALA A 283 2.28 -4.88 -10.92
CA ALA A 283 0.87 -4.74 -10.57
C ALA A 283 -0.04 -4.48 -11.79
N GLU A 284 0.51 -3.93 -12.88
CA GLU A 284 -0.24 -3.75 -14.13
C GLU A 284 -0.48 -5.11 -14.79
N VAL A 285 0.53 -6.00 -14.85
CA VAL A 285 0.40 -7.32 -15.46
C VAL A 285 -0.38 -8.30 -14.58
N THR A 286 -0.10 -8.36 -13.27
CA THR A 286 -0.77 -9.32 -12.37
C THR A 286 -2.25 -9.05 -12.20
N GLY A 287 -2.71 -7.83 -12.49
CA GLY A 287 -4.11 -7.43 -12.39
C GLY A 287 -4.83 -7.33 -13.73
N LEU A 288 -4.27 -7.87 -14.82
CA LEU A 288 -4.95 -7.87 -16.12
C LEU A 288 -6.24 -8.69 -16.05
N MET A 289 -7.31 -8.14 -16.62
CA MET A 289 -8.47 -8.91 -17.02
C MET A 289 -8.23 -9.59 -18.36
N VAL A 290 -9.02 -10.61 -18.67
CA VAL A 290 -9.01 -11.25 -20.00
C VAL A 290 -9.42 -10.23 -21.07
N GLU A 291 -10.40 -9.37 -20.79
CA GLU A 291 -10.83 -8.30 -21.71
C GLU A 291 -9.80 -7.20 -21.95
N ASP A 292 -8.74 -7.11 -21.13
CA ASP A 292 -7.65 -6.15 -21.35
C ASP A 292 -6.65 -6.63 -22.41
N VAL A 293 -6.75 -7.89 -22.87
CA VAL A 293 -5.79 -8.52 -23.78
C VAL A 293 -6.39 -8.62 -25.17
N HIS A 294 -5.98 -7.70 -26.06
CA HIS A 294 -6.43 -7.68 -27.44
C HIS A 294 -5.40 -8.41 -28.31
N LEU A 295 -5.73 -9.64 -28.70
CA LEU A 295 -4.84 -10.52 -29.47
C LEU A 295 -5.10 -10.49 -30.98
N ASP A 296 -6.26 -9.98 -31.37
CA ASP A 296 -6.71 -9.89 -32.76
C ASP A 296 -6.29 -8.56 -33.40
N GLY A 297 -6.12 -8.57 -34.71
CA GLY A 297 -5.70 -7.41 -35.50
C GLY A 297 -4.18 -7.31 -35.73
N GLU A 298 -3.79 -6.26 -36.45
CA GLU A 298 -2.42 -6.05 -36.90
C GLU A 298 -1.44 -5.70 -35.76
N PHE A 299 -1.94 -5.01 -34.73
CA PHE A 299 -1.16 -4.57 -33.58
C PHE A 299 -1.76 -5.10 -32.28
N PRO A 300 -1.52 -6.37 -31.89
CA PRO A 300 -1.95 -6.90 -30.60
C PRO A 300 -1.44 -6.06 -29.44
N TYR A 301 -2.26 -5.84 -28.41
CA TYR A 301 -1.93 -4.94 -27.30
C TYR A 301 -2.60 -5.31 -25.97
N LEU A 302 -2.05 -4.75 -24.89
CA LEU A 302 -2.69 -4.70 -23.58
C LEU A 302 -3.37 -3.35 -23.40
N ASP A 303 -4.65 -3.33 -23.12
CA ASP A 303 -5.37 -2.12 -22.72
C ASP A 303 -5.27 -1.93 -21.21
N LEU A 304 -4.32 -1.12 -20.77
CA LEU A 304 -4.18 -0.81 -19.35
C LEU A 304 -5.19 0.26 -19.00
N LYS A 305 -6.40 -0.13 -18.61
CA LYS A 305 -7.46 0.77 -18.13
C LYS A 305 -7.73 0.61 -16.63
N PHE A 306 -8.47 1.56 -16.07
CA PHE A 306 -8.95 1.45 -14.69
C PHE A 306 -10.05 0.40 -14.61
N HIS A 307 -9.98 -0.43 -13.58
CA HIS A 307 -11.06 -1.33 -13.24
C HIS A 307 -11.45 -1.18 -11.77
N PRO A 308 -12.71 -1.44 -11.38
CA PRO A 308 -13.12 -1.36 -9.98
C PRO A 308 -12.28 -2.22 -9.03
N HIS A 309 -11.79 -3.37 -9.51
CA HIS A 309 -10.94 -4.30 -8.75
C HIS A 309 -9.41 -4.00 -8.88
N ARG A 310 -9.01 -3.02 -9.72
CA ARG A 310 -7.61 -2.68 -10.00
C ARG A 310 -7.42 -1.17 -10.13
N ARG A 311 -6.66 -0.60 -9.20
CA ARG A 311 -6.21 0.78 -9.28
C ARG A 311 -4.91 0.90 -10.08
N LEU A 312 -4.93 1.70 -11.13
CA LEU A 312 -3.73 2.22 -11.77
C LEU A 312 -3.19 3.42 -10.97
N LYS A 313 -1.85 3.56 -10.88
CA LYS A 313 -1.21 4.50 -9.94
C LYS A 313 -1.48 5.98 -10.26
N ASN A 314 -1.76 6.33 -11.51
CA ASN A 314 -2.00 7.68 -11.99
C ASN A 314 -2.75 7.69 -13.34
N ALA A 315 -3.25 8.84 -13.80
CA ALA A 315 -3.92 8.98 -15.10
C ALA A 315 -3.03 8.52 -16.28
N GLY A 316 -1.72 8.79 -16.22
CA GLY A 316 -0.74 8.34 -17.22
C GLY A 316 -0.45 6.83 -17.24
N SER A 317 -1.04 6.05 -16.33
CA SER A 317 -1.02 4.59 -16.43
C SER A 317 -2.04 4.06 -17.45
N VAL A 318 -3.04 4.87 -17.83
CA VAL A 318 -4.04 4.47 -18.84
C VAL A 318 -3.42 4.54 -20.23
N ARG A 319 -3.15 3.38 -20.84
CA ARG A 319 -2.47 3.29 -22.14
C ARG A 319 -2.64 1.92 -22.80
N ARG A 320 -2.55 1.90 -24.13
CA ARG A 320 -2.38 0.67 -24.92
C ARG A 320 -0.90 0.33 -25.02
N VAL A 321 -0.51 -0.87 -24.59
CA VAL A 321 0.88 -1.35 -24.64
C VAL A 321 1.00 -2.46 -25.68
N PRO A 322 1.82 -2.29 -26.73
CA PRO A 322 2.00 -3.31 -27.75
C PRO A 322 2.49 -4.65 -27.19
N LEU A 323 1.95 -5.74 -27.74
CA LEU A 323 2.41 -7.10 -27.51
C LEU A 323 3.18 -7.58 -28.74
N VAL A 324 4.50 -7.67 -28.60
CA VAL A 324 5.40 -8.15 -29.67
C VAL A 324 6.21 -9.35 -29.18
N GLY A 325 6.69 -10.16 -30.11
CA GLY A 325 7.62 -11.26 -29.83
C GLY A 325 7.11 -12.26 -28.77
N ASP A 326 7.87 -12.40 -27.69
CA ASP A 326 7.60 -13.39 -26.65
C ASP A 326 6.51 -12.95 -25.65
N ALA A 327 6.29 -11.64 -25.47
CA ALA A 327 5.18 -11.11 -24.71
C ALA A 327 3.84 -11.51 -25.35
N LEU A 328 3.76 -11.45 -26.68
CA LEU A 328 2.57 -11.87 -27.41
C LEU A 328 2.30 -13.37 -27.22
N LYS A 329 3.33 -14.21 -27.31
CA LYS A 329 3.20 -15.66 -27.05
C LYS A 329 2.73 -15.92 -25.61
N ALA A 330 3.34 -15.27 -24.63
CA ALA A 330 2.95 -15.39 -23.22
C ALA A 330 1.51 -14.91 -22.98
N ALA A 331 1.09 -13.83 -23.64
CA ALA A 331 -0.28 -13.31 -23.55
C ALA A 331 -1.29 -14.29 -24.16
N LYS A 332 -1.00 -14.88 -25.33
CA LYS A 332 -1.82 -15.92 -25.96
C LYS A 332 -1.97 -17.15 -25.06
N GLU A 333 -0.86 -17.63 -24.49
CA GLU A 333 -0.86 -18.76 -23.54
C GLU A 333 -1.67 -18.45 -22.27
N ALA A 334 -1.54 -17.23 -21.73
CA ALA A 334 -2.28 -16.79 -20.55
C ALA A 334 -3.78 -16.68 -20.84
N HIS A 335 -4.13 -16.09 -21.98
CA HIS A 335 -5.52 -15.93 -22.43
C HIS A 335 -6.19 -17.30 -22.63
N GLY A 336 -5.53 -18.23 -23.33
CA GLY A 336 -6.01 -19.60 -23.51
C GLY A 336 -6.20 -20.34 -22.19
N ALA A 337 -5.28 -20.16 -21.23
CA ALA A 337 -5.38 -20.79 -19.91
C ALA A 337 -6.45 -20.16 -18.99
N ALA A 338 -6.83 -18.91 -19.23
CA ALA A 338 -7.88 -18.25 -18.46
C ALA A 338 -9.27 -18.82 -18.79
N GLY A 339 -9.49 -19.26 -20.05
CA GLY A 339 -10.77 -19.83 -20.48
C GLY A 339 -11.92 -18.85 -20.25
N LYS A 340 -12.95 -19.27 -19.49
CA LYS A 340 -14.13 -18.44 -19.18
C LYS A 340 -13.96 -17.48 -17.99
N ARG A 341 -12.74 -17.34 -17.45
CA ARG A 341 -12.47 -16.47 -16.29
C ARG A 341 -12.40 -15.01 -16.73
N SER A 342 -12.73 -14.10 -15.82
CA SER A 342 -12.58 -12.66 -16.04
C SER A 342 -11.15 -12.16 -15.81
N LEU A 343 -10.40 -12.79 -14.90
CA LEU A 343 -9.04 -12.40 -14.53
C LEU A 343 -8.02 -13.27 -15.26
N LEU A 344 -6.99 -12.63 -15.84
CA LEU A 344 -5.91 -13.31 -16.56
C LEU A 344 -5.00 -14.11 -15.60
N PHE A 345 -4.75 -13.56 -14.40
CA PHE A 345 -3.93 -14.19 -13.35
C PHE A 345 -4.65 -14.22 -11.98
N PRO A 346 -5.68 -15.08 -11.79
CA PRO A 346 -6.51 -15.08 -10.57
C PRO A 346 -5.72 -15.20 -9.26
N THR A 347 -4.60 -15.94 -9.28
CA THR A 347 -3.71 -16.13 -8.13
C THR A 347 -3.14 -14.80 -7.58
N TYR A 348 -2.91 -13.83 -8.47
CA TYR A 348 -2.22 -12.56 -8.17
C TYR A 348 -3.10 -11.32 -8.38
N ALA A 349 -4.23 -11.44 -9.07
CA ALA A 349 -5.23 -10.40 -9.26
C ALA A 349 -6.12 -10.21 -8.02
N ARG A 350 -5.48 -9.93 -6.88
CA ARG A 350 -6.11 -9.68 -5.58
C ARG A 350 -5.29 -8.69 -4.76
N GLU A 351 -5.84 -8.19 -3.66
CA GLU A 351 -5.10 -7.32 -2.76
C GLU A 351 -3.80 -8.00 -2.28
N GLY A 352 -2.68 -7.28 -2.40
CA GLY A 352 -1.34 -7.79 -2.07
C GLY A 352 -0.79 -8.84 -3.04
N GLY A 353 -1.54 -9.26 -4.07
CA GLY A 353 -1.11 -10.29 -5.02
C GLY A 353 0.10 -9.88 -5.85
N ALA A 354 0.18 -8.62 -6.27
CA ALA A 354 1.38 -8.06 -6.92
C ALA A 354 2.62 -8.13 -5.99
N THR A 355 2.46 -7.87 -4.70
CA THR A 355 3.55 -8.00 -3.72
C THR A 355 3.97 -9.46 -3.57
N ALA A 356 3.02 -10.39 -3.50
CA ALA A 356 3.30 -11.82 -3.45
C ALA A 356 4.04 -12.30 -4.71
N ALA A 357 3.59 -11.92 -5.90
CA ALA A 357 4.28 -12.21 -7.16
C ALA A 357 5.70 -11.66 -7.16
N SER A 358 5.88 -10.41 -6.69
CA SER A 358 7.20 -9.78 -6.59
C SER A 358 8.13 -10.57 -5.68
N GLN A 359 7.65 -11.01 -4.52
CA GLN A 359 8.46 -11.76 -3.56
C GLN A 359 8.90 -13.10 -4.14
N VAL A 360 8.01 -13.83 -4.82
CA VAL A 360 8.36 -15.12 -5.44
C VAL A 360 9.35 -14.91 -6.58
N LEU A 361 9.08 -14.01 -7.52
CA LEU A 361 10.00 -13.71 -8.62
C LEU A 361 11.37 -13.23 -8.10
N MET A 362 11.40 -12.38 -7.07
CA MET A 362 12.66 -11.96 -6.46
C MET A 362 13.44 -13.12 -5.85
N LYS A 363 12.80 -14.14 -5.29
CA LYS A 363 13.51 -15.36 -4.83
C LYS A 363 14.19 -16.09 -5.99
N HIS A 364 13.58 -16.13 -7.18
CA HIS A 364 14.22 -16.69 -8.38
C HIS A 364 15.35 -15.79 -8.88
N VAL A 365 15.13 -14.48 -8.97
CA VAL A 365 16.17 -13.52 -9.38
C VAL A 365 17.39 -13.59 -8.47
N ARG A 366 17.21 -13.67 -7.14
CA ARG A 366 18.33 -13.73 -6.18
C ARG A 366 19.14 -15.03 -6.25
N LYS A 367 18.58 -16.10 -6.82
CA LYS A 367 19.33 -17.34 -7.12
C LYS A 367 20.19 -17.25 -8.38
N ALA A 368 19.91 -16.29 -9.26
CA ALA A 368 20.63 -16.12 -10.53
C ALA A 368 21.46 -14.82 -10.59
N VAL A 369 21.11 -13.81 -9.80
CA VAL A 369 21.70 -12.47 -9.82
C VAL A 369 22.00 -12.02 -8.39
N THR A 370 23.27 -11.80 -8.10
CA THR A 370 23.77 -11.40 -6.78
C THR A 370 23.63 -9.89 -6.52
N ASP A 371 23.62 -9.05 -7.56
CA ASP A 371 23.46 -7.60 -7.43
C ASP A 371 22.09 -7.25 -6.83
N ARG A 372 22.12 -6.68 -5.62
CA ARG A 372 20.91 -6.28 -4.88
C ARG A 372 20.16 -5.13 -5.53
N LYS A 373 20.79 -4.33 -6.40
CA LYS A 373 20.13 -3.23 -7.13
C LYS A 373 19.31 -3.71 -8.31
N VAL A 374 19.52 -4.95 -8.76
CA VAL A 374 18.70 -5.58 -9.80
C VAL A 374 17.47 -6.22 -9.16
N THR A 375 16.28 -5.86 -9.64
CA THR A 375 14.99 -6.32 -9.13
C THR A 375 14.05 -6.68 -10.28
N VAL A 376 12.87 -7.23 -10.02
CA VAL A 376 11.85 -7.44 -11.08
C VAL A 376 11.51 -6.13 -11.80
N HIS A 377 11.51 -4.99 -11.08
CA HIS A 377 11.28 -3.69 -11.72
C HIS A 377 12.43 -3.26 -12.64
N SER A 378 13.62 -3.84 -12.50
CA SER A 378 14.74 -3.61 -13.41
C SER A 378 14.46 -4.09 -14.83
N LEU A 379 13.51 -5.01 -15.05
CA LEU A 379 13.06 -5.39 -16.40
C LEU A 379 12.55 -4.18 -17.19
N ARG A 380 11.81 -3.30 -16.52
CA ARG A 380 11.32 -2.04 -17.10
C ARG A 380 12.46 -1.08 -17.45
N HIS A 381 13.47 -0.97 -16.58
CA HIS A 381 14.66 -0.18 -16.88
C HIS A 381 15.44 -0.77 -18.06
N THR A 382 15.54 -2.09 -18.13
CA THR A 382 16.16 -2.78 -19.28
C THR A 382 15.41 -2.53 -20.58
N LEU A 383 14.06 -2.49 -20.57
CA LEU A 383 13.31 -2.10 -21.77
C LEU A 383 13.57 -0.65 -22.15
N LYS A 384 13.61 0.28 -21.17
CA LYS A 384 13.98 1.68 -21.42
C LYS A 384 15.34 1.77 -22.12
N ASP A 385 16.35 1.08 -21.61
CA ASP A 385 17.68 1.04 -22.23
C ASP A 385 17.66 0.50 -23.65
N LYS A 386 16.85 -0.53 -23.93
CA LYS A 386 16.70 -1.06 -25.29
C LYS A 386 16.07 -0.04 -26.23
N LEU A 387 15.04 0.69 -25.77
CA LEU A 387 14.40 1.76 -26.55
C LEU A 387 15.39 2.91 -26.84
N VAL A 388 16.18 3.31 -25.84
CA VAL A 388 17.23 4.33 -26.01
C VAL A 388 18.27 3.86 -27.02
N LYS A 389 18.77 2.63 -26.90
CA LYS A 389 19.77 2.05 -27.84
C LYS A 389 19.24 1.88 -29.25
N ALA A 390 17.92 1.74 -29.40
CA ALA A 390 17.25 1.68 -30.69
C ALA A 390 16.88 3.07 -31.23
N ASP A 391 17.36 4.15 -30.61
CA ASP A 391 17.13 5.53 -31.04
C ASP A 391 15.63 5.86 -31.17
N VAL A 392 14.84 5.40 -30.19
CA VAL A 392 13.41 5.72 -30.11
C VAL A 392 13.26 7.08 -29.42
N ALA A 393 12.49 8.00 -30.00
CA ALA A 393 12.24 9.32 -29.42
C ALA A 393 11.70 9.24 -27.98
N GLU A 394 12.18 10.11 -27.09
CA GLU A 394 11.83 10.09 -25.66
C GLU A 394 10.32 10.15 -25.42
N ALA A 395 9.60 10.93 -26.22
CA ALA A 395 8.14 11.02 -26.15
C ALA A 395 7.46 9.67 -26.37
N VAL A 396 7.92 8.87 -27.33
CA VAL A 396 7.43 7.50 -27.59
C VAL A 396 7.85 6.55 -26.46
N GLN A 397 9.06 6.69 -25.92
CA GLN A 397 9.47 5.92 -24.74
C GLN A 397 8.55 6.18 -23.54
N ASN A 398 8.25 7.45 -23.27
CA ASN A 398 7.39 7.87 -22.18
C ASN A 398 5.93 7.44 -22.41
N MET A 399 5.47 7.41 -23.65
CA MET A 399 4.17 6.85 -24.03
C MET A 399 4.10 5.34 -23.74
N ILE A 400 5.07 4.54 -24.20
CA ILE A 400 5.13 3.08 -23.96
C ILE A 400 5.19 2.77 -22.47
N LEU A 401 6.06 3.48 -21.75
CA LEU A 401 6.28 3.22 -20.33
C LEU A 401 5.17 3.83 -19.46
N GLY A 402 4.42 4.84 -19.90
CA GLY A 402 3.45 5.55 -19.06
C GLY A 402 4.14 6.49 -18.08
N HIS A 403 5.04 7.32 -18.60
CA HIS A 403 5.67 8.46 -17.94
C HIS A 403 5.18 9.81 -18.48
N SER A 404 4.31 9.83 -19.50
CA SER A 404 3.81 11.06 -20.10
C SER A 404 3.09 11.94 -19.07
N SER A 405 3.46 13.23 -19.05
CA SER A 405 2.53 14.30 -18.69
C SER A 405 1.51 14.42 -19.83
N GLY A 406 0.26 14.77 -19.54
CA GLY A 406 -0.85 14.74 -20.52
C GLY A 406 -0.55 15.42 -21.88
N ALA A 407 0.34 16.42 -21.90
CA ALA A 407 0.77 17.13 -23.09
C ALA A 407 1.51 16.25 -24.15
N VAL A 408 2.24 15.20 -23.73
CA VAL A 408 3.04 14.39 -24.67
C VAL A 408 2.16 13.42 -25.48
N SER A 409 1.02 13.01 -24.94
CA SER A 409 0.09 12.11 -25.62
C SER A 409 -0.67 12.76 -26.78
N GLU A 410 -0.90 14.07 -26.74
CA GLU A 410 -1.68 14.77 -27.78
C GLU A 410 -0.93 14.89 -29.11
N ALA A 411 0.42 14.92 -29.08
CA ALA A 411 1.27 15.10 -30.26
C ALA A 411 1.25 13.94 -31.27
N TYR A 412 0.76 12.74 -30.89
CA TYR A 412 0.83 11.52 -31.72
C TYR A 412 -0.54 11.06 -32.25
N GLY A 413 -1.50 11.97 -32.36
CA GLY A 413 -2.81 11.66 -32.96
C GLY A 413 -3.68 10.74 -32.11
N GLY A 414 -4.59 9.99 -32.75
CA GLY A 414 -5.55 9.10 -32.08
C GLY A 414 -4.94 7.84 -31.46
N PRO A 415 -5.72 7.06 -30.68
CA PRO A 415 -5.24 5.85 -29.99
C PRO A 415 -4.60 4.78 -30.90
N GLU A 416 -5.07 4.66 -32.15
CA GLU A 416 -4.56 3.68 -33.13
C GLU A 416 -3.19 4.10 -33.67
N ALA A 417 -3.02 5.35 -34.10
CA ALA A 417 -1.73 5.89 -34.54
C ALA A 417 -0.66 5.78 -33.44
N ARG A 418 -1.03 6.07 -32.18
CA ARG A 418 -0.14 5.89 -31.03
C ARG A 418 0.28 4.44 -30.83
N LEU A 419 -0.67 3.51 -30.98
CA LEU A 419 -0.41 2.08 -30.84
C LEU A 419 0.51 1.56 -31.94
N GLU A 420 0.30 1.98 -33.18
CA GLU A 420 1.16 1.62 -34.30
C GLU A 420 2.60 2.13 -34.10
N VAL A 421 2.75 3.42 -33.77
CA VAL A 421 4.06 4.03 -33.48
C VAL A 421 4.76 3.31 -32.32
N ALA A 422 4.03 3.01 -31.25
CA ALA A 422 4.55 2.23 -30.14
C ALA A 422 4.98 0.81 -30.59
N THR A 423 4.20 0.15 -31.44
CA THR A 423 4.48 -1.20 -31.92
C THR A 423 5.75 -1.24 -32.75
N ARG A 424 5.91 -0.31 -33.70
CA ARG A 424 7.12 -0.15 -34.52
C ARG A 424 8.36 0.09 -33.64
N ALA A 425 8.26 1.00 -32.67
CA ALA A 425 9.35 1.26 -31.73
C ALA A 425 9.73 0.01 -30.91
N MET A 426 8.74 -0.76 -30.46
CA MET A 426 8.95 -1.99 -29.69
C MET A 426 9.57 -3.10 -30.53
N ARG A 427 9.13 -3.27 -31.79
CA ARG A 427 9.75 -4.23 -32.73
C ARG A 427 11.20 -3.88 -33.00
N LYS A 428 11.51 -2.61 -33.30
CA LYS A 428 12.87 -2.10 -33.48
C LYS A 428 13.75 -2.38 -32.26
N ALA A 429 13.28 -2.07 -31.05
CA ALA A 429 14.06 -2.22 -29.83
C ALA A 429 14.27 -3.67 -29.37
N LEU A 430 13.37 -4.58 -29.75
CA LEU A 430 13.44 -5.99 -29.37
C LEU A 430 13.98 -6.90 -30.48
N GLY A 431 14.24 -6.35 -31.68
CA GLY A 431 14.65 -7.12 -32.85
C GLY A 431 13.58 -8.12 -33.31
N ALA A 432 12.30 -7.80 -33.09
CA ALA A 432 11.21 -8.63 -33.58
C ALA A 432 10.97 -8.35 -35.08
N PRO A 433 10.77 -9.37 -35.92
CA PRO A 433 10.55 -9.18 -37.34
C PRO A 433 9.31 -8.29 -37.59
N ASP A 434 9.41 -7.40 -38.57
CA ASP A 434 8.25 -6.76 -39.16
C ASP A 434 7.60 -7.76 -40.10
N ASP A 435 6.40 -8.22 -39.76
CA ASP A 435 5.56 -9.04 -40.65
C ASP A 435 5.09 -8.25 -41.90
N ASP A 436 5.55 -7.00 -42.08
CA ASP A 436 5.15 -6.03 -43.11
C ASP A 436 5.99 -6.10 -44.40
N LYS A 437 6.97 -7.02 -44.50
CA LYS A 437 7.76 -7.18 -45.75
C LYS A 437 7.01 -7.88 -46.91
N GLY A 438 5.70 -8.09 -46.79
CA GLY A 438 4.90 -8.85 -47.77
C GLY A 438 3.74 -8.10 -48.41
N ARG A 439 3.52 -6.81 -48.13
CA ARG A 439 2.44 -6.04 -48.77
C ARG A 439 3.01 -4.84 -49.49
N GLU A 440 3.20 -5.00 -50.79
CA GLU A 440 3.31 -3.87 -51.71
C GLU A 440 2.18 -2.88 -51.39
N ARG A 441 2.57 -1.64 -51.12
CA ARG A 441 1.63 -0.53 -51.02
C ARG A 441 1.05 -0.31 -52.41
N VAL A 442 -0.07 -0.93 -52.70
CA VAL A 442 -0.95 -0.49 -53.77
C VAL A 442 -1.64 0.77 -53.26
N PHE A 443 -1.07 1.93 -53.57
CA PHE A 443 -1.80 3.19 -53.46
C PHE A 443 -2.75 3.31 -54.67
N PRO A 444 -4.01 3.74 -54.46
CA PRO A 444 -4.89 4.12 -55.57
C PRO A 444 -4.42 5.40 -56.25
#